data_AF-A0A7J7KAH4-F1
#
_entry.id   AF-A0A7J7KAH4-F1
#
_cell.length_a   1.000
_cell.length_b   1.000
_cell.length_c   1.000
_cell.angle_alpha   90.00
_cell.angle_beta   90.00
_cell.angle_gamma   90.00
#
_symmetry.space_group_name_H-M   'P 1'
#
loop_
_entity.id
_entity.type
_entity.pdbx_description
1 polymer ?
#
loop_
_entity_poly.entity_id
_entity_poly.type
_entity_poly.pdbx_seq_one_letter_code
_entity_poly.pdbx_strand_id
1 'polypeptide(L)'
;MKLNTIIIWTVSAAICSCYPSSQPVIGVLLETVYNSPGHYKAMADYKSFIEQGGAAAVPIFVNQTDEYYESIMSRINGVLLPGGGVNLLTSFYARVAYKIFQ
;
A
#
# COMPACT_ATOMS: atom_id res chain seq x y z
N MET A 1 11.32 55.33 -27.26
CA MET A 1 9.85 55.48 -27.11
C MET A 1 9.28 54.14 -26.68
N LYS A 2 8.77 54.09 -25.44
CA LYS A 2 7.86 53.10 -24.81
C LYS A 2 8.31 51.63 -24.64
N LEU A 3 8.59 51.30 -23.36
CA LEU A 3 8.40 49.98 -22.77
C LEU A 3 7.00 49.44 -23.09
N ASN A 4 6.87 48.14 -23.34
CA ASN A 4 5.59 47.45 -23.14
C ASN A 4 5.81 46.15 -22.36
N THR A 5 5.90 46.33 -21.05
CA THR A 5 5.90 45.29 -20.01
C THR A 5 4.55 44.58 -19.99
N ILE A 6 4.49 43.32 -20.42
CA ILE A 6 3.32 42.46 -20.23
C ILE A 6 3.45 41.80 -18.85
N ILE A 7 2.73 42.35 -17.88
CA ILE A 7 2.56 41.80 -16.54
C ILE A 7 1.62 40.60 -16.68
N ILE A 8 2.17 39.39 -16.70
CA ILE A 8 1.39 38.16 -16.55
C ILE A 8 0.98 38.08 -15.09
N TRP A 9 -0.32 38.19 -14.84
CA TRP A 9 -0.91 38.09 -13.51
C TRP A 9 -0.69 36.68 -12.96
N THR A 10 0.18 36.59 -11.98
CA THR A 10 0.27 35.47 -11.06
C THR A 10 -1.01 35.40 -10.23
N VAL A 11 -1.97 34.57 -10.64
CA VAL A 11 -2.97 34.05 -9.70
C VAL A 11 -2.34 32.84 -9.03
N SER A 12 -1.46 33.09 -8.05
CA SER A 12 -1.11 32.06 -7.08
C SER A 12 -2.32 31.90 -6.16
N ALA A 13 -3.23 31.00 -6.54
CA ALA A 13 -4.20 30.47 -5.58
C ALA A 13 -3.40 29.63 -4.59
N ALA A 14 -2.96 30.25 -3.49
CA ALA A 14 -2.56 29.54 -2.30
C ALA A 14 -3.81 28.89 -1.68
N ILE A 15 -4.29 27.81 -2.31
CA ILE A 15 -5.14 26.83 -1.66
C ILE A 15 -4.24 26.03 -0.72
N CYS A 16 -3.92 26.63 0.43
CA CYS A 16 -3.52 25.85 1.59
C CYS A 16 -4.80 25.20 2.12
N SER A 17 -5.25 24.13 1.47
CA SER A 17 -6.16 23.21 2.14
C SER A 17 -5.35 22.54 3.23
N CYS A 18 -5.59 22.91 4.49
CA CYS A 18 -5.33 22.00 5.59
C CYS A 18 -6.31 20.82 5.43
N TYR A 19 -6.02 19.96 4.46
CA TYR A 19 -6.65 18.67 4.33
C TYR A 19 -5.98 17.83 5.41
N PRO A 20 -6.73 17.25 6.37
CA PRO A 20 -6.11 16.27 7.26
C PRO A 20 -5.48 15.22 6.34
N SER A 21 -4.14 15.14 6.32
CA SER A 21 -3.42 14.16 5.53
C SER A 21 -3.52 12.81 6.23
N SER A 22 -4.73 12.29 6.33
CA SER A 22 -4.94 10.88 6.63
C SER A 22 -4.52 10.12 5.38
N GLN A 23 -3.21 9.94 5.20
CA GLN A 23 -2.66 9.09 4.17
C GLN A 23 -3.21 7.68 4.43
N PRO A 24 -3.99 7.10 3.51
CA PRO A 24 -4.56 5.78 3.72
C PRO A 24 -3.42 4.76 3.80
N VAL A 25 -3.52 3.83 4.74
CA VAL A 25 -2.56 2.75 4.94
C VAL A 25 -3.08 1.50 4.26
N ILE A 26 -2.36 1.01 3.27
CA ILE A 26 -2.68 -0.20 2.53
C ILE A 26 -1.73 -1.31 2.95
N GLY A 27 -2.28 -2.37 3.50
CA GLY A 27 -1.53 -3.58 3.82
C GLY A 27 -1.31 -4.43 2.56
N VAL A 28 -0.12 -4.99 2.38
CA VAL A 28 0.20 -5.83 1.22
C VAL A 28 0.63 -7.21 1.68
N LEU A 29 -0.09 -8.22 1.22
CA LEU A 29 0.14 -9.60 1.64
C LEU A 29 1.42 -10.18 1.02
N LEU A 30 2.35 -10.61 1.86
CA LEU A 30 3.63 -11.16 1.41
C LEU A 30 3.54 -12.65 1.06
N GLU A 31 4.26 -13.05 0.01
CA GLU A 31 4.41 -14.44 -0.41
C GLU A 31 5.64 -15.07 0.27
N THR A 32 5.58 -16.35 0.63
CA THR A 32 6.77 -17.10 1.10
C THR A 32 7.71 -17.41 -0.06
N VAL A 33 9.02 -17.31 0.15
CA VAL A 33 10.01 -17.69 -0.87
C VAL A 33 10.13 -19.21 -0.96
N TYR A 34 10.07 -19.76 -2.17
CA TYR A 34 10.27 -21.19 -2.41
C TYR A 34 11.66 -21.62 -1.92
N ASN A 35 11.71 -22.70 -1.14
CA ASN A 35 12.95 -23.26 -0.60
C ASN A 35 13.73 -22.37 0.39
N SER A 36 13.07 -21.37 1.00
CA SER A 36 13.68 -20.50 2.01
C SER A 36 12.66 -20.16 3.10
N PRO A 37 12.39 -21.09 4.04
CA PRO A 37 11.43 -20.86 5.11
C PRO A 37 11.84 -19.65 5.96
N GLY A 38 10.87 -18.80 6.29
CA GLY A 38 11.11 -17.56 7.03
C GLY A 38 11.50 -16.35 6.15
N HIS A 39 11.72 -16.55 4.86
CA HIS A 39 11.93 -15.45 3.91
C HIS A 39 10.66 -15.14 3.14
N TYR A 40 10.42 -13.84 2.96
CA TYR A 40 9.27 -13.31 2.23
C TYR A 40 9.72 -12.63 0.95
N LYS A 41 8.89 -12.70 -0.08
CA LYS A 41 9.14 -12.05 -1.36
C LYS A 41 9.11 -10.54 -1.19
N ALA A 42 10.02 -9.85 -1.89
CA ALA A 42 10.12 -8.40 -1.83
C ALA A 42 8.84 -7.72 -2.37
N MET A 43 8.44 -6.66 -1.69
CA MET A 43 7.25 -5.86 -1.98
C MET A 43 7.56 -4.59 -2.79
N ALA A 44 8.81 -4.40 -3.23
CA ALA A 44 9.32 -3.11 -3.73
C ALA A 44 8.41 -2.46 -4.78
N ASP A 45 8.02 -3.21 -5.81
CA ASP A 45 7.21 -2.69 -6.91
C ASP A 45 5.79 -2.28 -6.45
N TYR A 46 5.18 -3.09 -5.58
CA TYR A 46 3.85 -2.79 -5.02
C TYR A 46 3.90 -1.61 -4.04
N LYS A 47 4.98 -1.48 -3.26
CA LYS A 47 5.20 -0.32 -2.38
C LYS A 47 5.27 0.96 -3.21
N SER A 48 6.08 0.97 -4.27
CA SER A 48 6.20 2.14 -5.15
C SER A 48 4.89 2.48 -5.86
N PHE A 49 4.08 1.49 -6.25
CA PHE A 49 2.75 1.74 -6.83
C PHE A 49 1.80 2.42 -5.84
N ILE A 50 1.74 1.94 -4.59
CA ILE A 50 0.89 2.50 -3.53
C ILE A 50 1.33 3.92 -3.16
N GLU A 51 2.64 4.15 -3.04
CA GLU A 51 3.19 5.46 -2.68
C GLU A 51 2.94 6.51 -3.77
N GLN A 52 3.08 6.13 -5.03
CA GLN A 52 2.69 6.99 -6.16
C GLN A 52 1.20 7.30 -6.18
N GLY A 53 0.35 6.41 -5.65
CA GLY A 53 -1.07 6.62 -5.46
C GLY A 53 -1.42 7.53 -4.26
N GLY A 54 -0.44 8.04 -3.51
CA GLY A 54 -0.66 8.90 -2.34
C GLY A 54 -1.07 8.13 -1.09
N ALA A 55 -0.74 6.84 -1.00
CA ALA A 55 -1.03 5.97 0.14
C ALA A 55 0.27 5.47 0.80
N ALA A 56 0.18 5.02 2.05
CA ALA A 56 1.28 4.38 2.77
C ALA A 56 1.15 2.86 2.65
N ALA A 57 2.27 2.15 2.47
CA ALA A 57 2.27 0.70 2.28
C ALA A 57 2.88 -0.02 3.49
N VAL A 58 2.19 -1.05 4.01
CA VAL A 58 2.64 -1.87 5.15
C VAL A 58 2.67 -3.35 4.76
N PRO A 59 3.73 -4.11 5.08
CA PRO A 59 3.75 -5.54 4.81
C PRO A 59 2.83 -6.32 5.77
N ILE A 60 2.06 -7.25 5.22
CA ILE A 60 1.31 -8.26 5.97
C ILE A 60 2.03 -9.59 5.82
N PHE A 61 2.54 -10.13 6.93
CA PHE A 61 3.24 -11.40 6.93
C PHE A 61 2.25 -12.57 6.89
N VAL A 62 2.59 -13.59 6.12
CA VAL A 62 1.89 -14.88 6.15
C VAL A 62 2.39 -15.74 7.32
N ASN A 63 1.63 -16.75 7.70
CA ASN A 63 1.95 -17.67 8.80
C ASN A 63 2.06 -16.96 10.17
N GLN A 64 1.15 -16.02 10.44
CA GLN A 64 0.98 -15.36 11.74
C GLN A 64 -0.27 -15.87 12.46
N THR A 65 -0.47 -15.44 13.72
CA THR A 65 -1.66 -15.80 14.50
C THR A 65 -2.89 -15.02 14.05
N ASP A 66 -4.05 -15.46 14.51
CA ASP A 66 -5.33 -14.83 14.15
C ASP A 66 -5.43 -13.42 14.76
N GLU A 67 -4.93 -13.25 15.98
CA GLU A 67 -4.89 -11.96 16.68
C GLU A 67 -4.00 -10.95 15.94
N TYR A 68 -2.93 -11.41 15.29
CA TYR A 68 -2.12 -10.55 14.43
C TYR A 68 -2.96 -10.00 13.27
N TYR A 69 -3.73 -10.87 12.59
CA TYR A 69 -4.55 -10.46 11.45
C TYR A 69 -5.69 -9.52 11.90
N GLU A 70 -6.34 -9.79 13.02
CA GLU A 70 -7.35 -8.88 13.59
C GLU A 70 -6.75 -7.51 13.95
N SER A 71 -5.57 -7.51 14.57
CA SER A 71 -4.89 -6.28 14.99
C SER A 71 -4.43 -5.42 13.80
N ILE A 72 -3.98 -6.02 12.70
CA ILE A 72 -3.52 -5.28 11.53
C ILE A 72 -4.70 -4.80 10.70
N MET A 73 -5.74 -5.63 10.53
CA MET A 73 -6.94 -5.29 9.77
C MET A 73 -7.73 -4.13 10.40
N SER A 74 -7.69 -3.99 11.73
CA SER A 74 -8.29 -2.83 12.43
C SER A 74 -7.50 -1.51 12.27
N ARG A 75 -6.25 -1.56 11.80
CA ARG A 75 -5.36 -0.39 11.68
C ARG A 75 -5.17 0.10 10.25
N ILE A 76 -5.39 -0.77 9.27
CA ILE A 76 -5.21 -0.45 7.85
C ILE A 76 -6.55 -0.07 7.21
N ASN A 77 -6.49 0.72 6.14
CA ASN A 77 -7.66 1.16 5.39
C ASN A 77 -8.02 0.22 4.23
N GLY A 78 -7.11 -0.66 3.84
CA GLY A 78 -7.34 -1.64 2.77
C GLY A 78 -6.21 -2.66 2.66
N VAL A 79 -6.45 -3.72 1.87
CA VAL A 79 -5.51 -4.80 1.61
C VAL A 79 -5.29 -4.96 0.11
N LEU A 80 -4.02 -5.06 -0.29
CA LEU A 80 -3.60 -5.44 -1.63
C LEU A 80 -3.14 -6.91 -1.64
N LEU A 81 -3.67 -7.68 -2.58
CA LEU A 81 -3.23 -9.03 -2.88
C LEU A 81 -2.30 -9.00 -4.10
N PRO A 82 -0.97 -8.99 -3.91
CA PRO A 82 -0.04 -8.98 -5.03
C PRO A 82 -0.09 -10.30 -5.79
N GLY A 83 0.24 -10.26 -7.09
CA GLY A 83 0.45 -11.48 -7.87
C GLY A 83 1.65 -12.30 -7.38
N GLY A 84 1.76 -13.55 -7.81
CA GLY A 84 2.79 -14.47 -7.33
C GLY A 84 2.80 -15.82 -8.04
N GLY A 85 3.61 -16.74 -7.53
CA GLY A 85 3.76 -18.11 -8.06
C GLY A 85 3.32 -19.21 -7.09
N VAL A 86 2.79 -18.86 -5.92
CA VAL A 86 2.27 -19.80 -4.92
C VAL A 86 0.94 -20.43 -5.31
N ASN A 87 0.70 -21.62 -4.77
CA ASN A 87 -0.55 -22.36 -4.94
C ASN A 87 -1.74 -21.64 -4.27
N LEU A 88 -2.81 -21.38 -5.02
CA LEU A 88 -3.99 -20.64 -4.54
C LEU A 88 -4.95 -21.44 -3.64
N LEU A 89 -4.65 -22.71 -3.36
CA LEU A 89 -5.46 -23.58 -2.50
C LEU A 89 -4.70 -24.00 -1.23
N THR A 90 -3.40 -24.31 -1.36
CA THR A 90 -2.63 -24.92 -0.27
C THR A 90 -1.67 -23.97 0.44
N SER A 91 -1.33 -22.82 -0.16
CA SER A 91 -0.35 -21.91 0.42
C SER A 91 -0.89 -21.12 1.61
N PHE A 92 0.01 -20.67 2.49
CA PHE A 92 -0.35 -19.73 3.56
C PHE A 92 -0.93 -18.43 3.00
N TYR A 93 -0.45 -17.98 1.84
CA TYR A 93 -0.98 -16.82 1.13
C TYR A 93 -2.48 -16.99 0.85
N ALA A 94 -2.88 -18.13 0.26
CA ALA A 94 -4.28 -18.42 -0.05
C ALA A 94 -5.15 -18.52 1.21
N ARG A 95 -4.65 -19.20 2.25
CA ARG A 95 -5.38 -19.36 3.52
C ARG A 95 -5.64 -18.02 4.21
N VAL A 96 -4.63 -17.15 4.24
CA VAL A 96 -4.74 -15.81 4.85
C VAL A 96 -5.64 -14.92 4.00
N ALA A 97 -5.50 -14.95 2.67
CA ALA A 97 -6.39 -14.21 1.78
C ALA A 97 -7.85 -14.62 1.99
N TYR A 98 -8.16 -15.92 2.03
CA TYR A 98 -9.51 -16.40 2.33
C TYR A 98 -10.02 -15.87 3.68
N LYS A 99 -9.18 -15.91 4.72
CA LYS A 99 -9.53 -15.42 6.06
C LYS A 99 -9.81 -13.92 6.13
N ILE A 100 -9.08 -13.11 5.36
CA ILE A 100 -9.22 -11.65 5.32
C ILE A 100 -10.51 -11.21 4.62
N PHE A 101 -10.98 -11.98 3.63
CA PHE A 101 -12.10 -11.62 2.76
C PHE A 101 -13.39 -12.41 3.01
N GLN A 102 -13.41 -13.28 4.02
CA GLN A 102 -14.64 -13.94 4.51
C GLN A 102 -15.43 -13.01 5.42
#